data_AF-A0AAP3ETI2-F1
#
_entry.id   AF-A0AAP3ETI2-F1
#
_cell.length_a   1.000
_cell.length_b   1.000
_cell.length_c   1.000
_cell.angle_alpha   90.00
_cell.angle_beta   90.00
_cell.angle_gamma   90.00
#
_symmetry.space_group_name_H-M   'P 1'
#
loop_
_entity.id
_entity.type
_entity.pdbx_description
1 polymer ?
#
loop_
_entity_poly.entity_id
_entity_poly.type
_entity_poly.pdbx_seq_one_letter_code
_entity_poly.pdbx_strand_id
1 'polypeptide(L)'
;MADMTWKNAILRALKDLGGEAHYATIAQEIIDRGYRTQNIGATPANTVAANISMHLRDQLEKVKPGYYRLPAPGLGHGVDSVEAPHAGSATLSSDIVDGPEADSEDMGLINAFGMFWRRAEVHWQGKTTRLRGTQLAEATPTDFADQAGVYILYDGNRAVYVGRTTAPRLGARLAEHTRDRLSARWDRFSWFGVRPVADDGHLGPIPEAGIDVDVLIATMEALLIEGLEPPQNRRQGDGFNAVEFIQAADPSLENKAKKQLLADLLADG
;
A
#
# COMPACT_ATOMS: atom_id res chain seq x y z
N MET A 1 16.17 -15.96 -15.57
CA MET A 1 16.69 -14.69 -16.12
C MET A 1 17.55 -14.03 -15.04
N ALA A 2 18.51 -13.17 -15.39
CA ALA A 2 19.33 -12.46 -14.40
C ALA A 2 18.47 -11.43 -13.65
N ASP A 3 18.69 -11.27 -12.35
CA ASP A 3 18.00 -10.28 -11.52
C ASP A 3 18.34 -8.86 -12.00
N MET A 4 17.33 -8.11 -12.43
CA MET A 4 17.51 -6.75 -12.95
C MET A 4 17.53 -5.73 -11.80
N THR A 5 18.32 -4.67 -11.96
CA THR A 5 18.17 -3.46 -11.13
C THR A 5 16.77 -2.87 -11.32
N TRP A 6 16.26 -2.16 -10.31
CA TRP A 6 14.94 -1.50 -10.39
C TRP A 6 14.80 -0.64 -11.64
N LYS A 7 15.82 0.16 -11.97
CA LYS A 7 15.85 0.97 -13.20
C LYS A 7 15.56 0.15 -14.46
N ASN A 8 16.27 -0.97 -14.65
CA ASN A 8 16.12 -1.80 -15.85
C ASN A 8 14.81 -2.58 -15.84
N ALA A 9 14.38 -3.07 -14.68
CA ALA A 9 13.11 -3.77 -14.51
C ALA A 9 11.91 -2.86 -14.87
N ILE A 10 11.92 -1.60 -14.41
CA ILE A 10 10.88 -0.60 -14.68
C ILE A 10 10.77 -0.31 -16.18
N LEU A 11 11.89 0.02 -16.84
CA LEU A 11 11.88 0.32 -18.27
C LEU A 11 11.43 -0.89 -19.10
N ARG A 12 11.84 -2.10 -18.69
CA ARG A 12 11.44 -3.33 -19.35
C ARG A 12 9.94 -3.61 -19.20
N ALA A 13 9.44 -3.57 -17.96
CA ALA A 13 8.03 -3.78 -17.66
C ALA A 13 7.15 -2.77 -18.41
N LEU A 14 7.52 -1.48 -18.40
CA LEU A 14 6.77 -0.45 -19.11
C LEU A 14 6.72 -0.69 -20.62
N LYS A 15 7.82 -1.17 -21.22
CA LYS A 15 7.85 -1.56 -22.63
C LYS A 15 6.92 -2.74 -22.93
N ASP A 16 6.90 -3.74 -22.06
CA ASP A 16 6.06 -4.93 -22.24
C ASP A 16 4.58 -4.62 -22.00
N LEU A 17 4.26 -3.61 -21.16
CA LEU A 17 2.91 -3.07 -20.92
C LEU A 17 2.40 -2.15 -22.05
N GLY A 18 3.14 -1.98 -23.14
CA GLY A 18 2.73 -1.14 -24.28
C GLY A 18 3.14 0.34 -24.16
N GLY A 19 3.99 0.67 -23.21
CA GLY A 19 4.68 1.97 -23.13
C GLY A 19 4.06 2.99 -22.18
N GLU A 20 2.90 2.73 -21.57
CA GLU A 20 2.27 3.59 -20.57
C GLU A 20 1.59 2.74 -19.49
N ALA A 21 1.87 3.02 -18.22
CA ALA A 21 1.25 2.29 -17.11
C ALA A 21 1.32 3.08 -15.79
N HIS A 22 0.45 2.70 -14.86
CA HIS A 22 0.53 3.15 -13.47
C HIS A 22 1.70 2.46 -12.74
N TYR A 23 2.37 3.14 -11.81
CA TYR A 23 3.54 2.58 -11.11
C TYR A 23 3.25 1.25 -10.38
N ALA A 24 2.03 1.08 -9.86
CA ALA A 24 1.60 -0.19 -9.25
C ALA A 24 1.50 -1.32 -10.28
N THR A 25 0.98 -1.06 -11.47
CA THR A 25 0.93 -2.02 -12.59
C THR A 25 2.34 -2.37 -13.07
N ILE A 26 3.25 -1.40 -13.11
CA ILE A 26 4.66 -1.63 -13.43
C ILE A 26 5.28 -2.58 -12.40
N ALA A 27 5.05 -2.34 -11.10
CA ALA A 27 5.57 -3.21 -10.03
C ALA A 27 5.03 -4.65 -10.12
N GLN A 28 3.74 -4.81 -10.41
CA GLN A 28 3.13 -6.13 -10.64
C GLN A 28 3.80 -6.85 -11.82
N GLU A 29 3.94 -6.18 -12.98
CA GLU A 29 4.56 -6.78 -14.17
C GLU A 29 6.02 -7.20 -13.92
N ILE A 30 6.79 -6.42 -13.14
CA ILE A 30 8.15 -6.76 -12.75
C ILE A 30 8.21 -8.11 -12.01
N ILE A 31 7.27 -8.33 -11.09
CA ILE A 31 7.20 -9.55 -10.28
C ILE A 31 6.67 -10.72 -11.12
N ASP A 32 5.58 -10.53 -11.85
CA ASP A 32 4.94 -11.58 -12.66
C ASP A 32 5.88 -12.15 -13.72
N ARG A 33 6.71 -11.28 -14.32
CA ARG A 33 7.71 -11.68 -15.31
C ARG A 33 9.02 -12.15 -14.70
N GLY A 34 9.18 -12.05 -13.38
CA GLY A 34 10.43 -12.37 -12.68
C GLY A 34 11.61 -11.52 -13.14
N TYR A 35 11.38 -10.26 -13.52
CA TYR A 35 12.46 -9.31 -13.85
C TYR A 35 13.29 -8.96 -12.63
N ARG A 36 12.65 -8.97 -11.46
CA ARG A 36 13.31 -8.83 -10.17
C ARG A 36 12.72 -9.82 -9.18
N THR A 37 13.60 -10.51 -8.47
CA THR A 37 13.27 -11.56 -7.50
C THR A 37 13.93 -11.31 -6.15
N GLN A 38 14.99 -10.50 -6.11
CA GLN A 38 15.72 -10.18 -4.88
C GLN A 38 15.43 -8.76 -4.40
N ASN A 39 15.42 -8.56 -3.07
CA ASN A 39 15.27 -7.26 -2.42
C ASN A 39 14.07 -6.46 -2.97
N ILE A 40 12.91 -7.11 -3.00
CA ILE A 40 11.64 -6.53 -3.46
C ILE A 40 11.07 -5.56 -2.41
N GLY A 41 11.29 -5.83 -1.13
CA GLY A 41 10.80 -5.01 -0.02
C GLY A 41 9.31 -5.24 0.27
N ALA A 42 8.77 -4.48 1.22
CA ALA A 42 7.36 -4.52 1.62
C ALA A 42 6.44 -3.73 0.69
N THR A 43 6.96 -2.67 0.06
CA THR A 43 6.22 -1.71 -0.76
C THR A 43 6.74 -1.57 -2.20
N PRO A 44 6.76 -2.65 -3.02
CA PRO A 44 7.29 -2.61 -4.38
C PRO A 44 6.76 -1.48 -5.27
N ALA A 45 5.48 -1.12 -5.17
CA ALA A 45 4.95 -0.03 -5.99
C ALA A 45 5.53 1.32 -5.57
N ASN A 46 5.68 1.58 -4.27
CA ASN A 46 6.31 2.80 -3.77
C ASN A 46 7.79 2.82 -4.14
N THR A 47 8.47 1.68 -4.06
CA THR A 47 9.86 1.54 -4.52
C THR A 47 9.99 1.87 -6.01
N VAL A 48 9.04 1.44 -6.86
CA VAL A 48 8.98 1.82 -8.28
C VAL A 48 8.77 3.32 -8.44
N ALA A 49 7.77 3.90 -7.77
CA ALA A 49 7.50 5.34 -7.85
C ALA A 49 8.73 6.17 -7.43
N ALA A 50 9.38 5.80 -6.32
CA ALA A 50 10.59 6.44 -5.84
C ALA A 50 11.75 6.32 -6.85
N ASN A 51 11.96 5.14 -7.45
CA ASN A 51 12.99 4.95 -8.47
C ASN A 51 12.69 5.76 -9.74
N ILE A 52 11.41 5.93 -10.10
CA ILE A 52 11.01 6.77 -11.23
C ILE A 52 11.38 8.22 -10.94
N SER A 53 10.94 8.76 -9.80
CA SER A 53 11.23 10.13 -9.38
C SER A 53 12.72 10.38 -9.15
N MET A 54 13.50 9.42 -8.66
CA MET A 54 14.92 9.67 -8.37
C MET A 54 15.85 9.44 -9.57
N HIS A 55 15.52 8.50 -10.46
CA HIS A 55 16.50 7.98 -11.42
C HIS A 55 16.01 7.89 -12.87
N LEU A 56 14.71 8.12 -13.12
CA LEU A 56 14.12 7.98 -14.45
C LEU A 56 13.34 9.21 -14.94
N ARG A 57 13.40 10.34 -14.22
CA ARG A 57 12.75 11.60 -14.64
C ARG A 57 13.08 12.00 -16.09
N ASP A 58 14.33 11.83 -16.53
CA ASP A 58 14.75 12.19 -17.90
C ASP A 58 14.38 11.13 -18.95
N GLN A 59 13.94 9.94 -18.53
CA GLN A 59 13.66 8.79 -19.40
C GLN A 59 12.17 8.45 -19.48
N LEU A 60 11.33 9.06 -18.63
CA LEU A 60 9.90 8.80 -18.52
C LEU A 60 9.12 10.11 -18.44
N GLU A 61 8.00 10.17 -19.16
CA GLU A 61 7.06 11.28 -19.10
C GLU A 61 5.94 10.96 -18.11
N LYS A 62 5.67 11.86 -17.15
CA LYS A 62 4.50 11.75 -16.25
C LYS A 62 3.26 12.23 -16.99
N VAL A 63 2.29 11.34 -17.20
CA VAL A 63 1.07 11.63 -17.98
C VAL A 63 -0.01 12.24 -17.08
N LYS A 64 -0.20 11.64 -15.91
CA LYS A 64 -1.14 12.05 -14.85
C LYS A 64 -0.66 11.46 -13.51
N PRO A 65 -1.26 11.79 -12.35
CA PRO A 65 -0.84 11.25 -11.06
C PRO A 65 -0.67 9.73 -11.11
N GLY A 66 0.52 9.23 -10.76
CA GLY A 66 0.88 7.82 -10.78
C GLY A 66 1.10 7.14 -12.16
N TYR A 67 0.79 7.79 -13.29
CA TYR A 67 0.95 7.21 -14.63
C TYR A 67 2.17 7.75 -15.36
N TYR A 68 2.98 6.84 -15.92
CA TYR A 68 4.23 7.15 -16.62
C TYR A 68 4.26 6.51 -18.00
N ARG A 69 4.92 7.18 -18.95
CA ARG A 69 5.06 6.75 -20.35
C ARG A 69 6.52 6.79 -20.83
N LEU A 70 6.89 5.85 -21.70
CA LEU A 70 8.14 5.91 -22.48
C LEU A 70 8.06 7.02 -23.55
N PRO A 71 9.07 7.91 -23.67
CA PRO A 71 9.13 8.90 -24.74
C PRO A 71 9.05 8.23 -26.11
N ALA A 72 8.25 8.80 -27.02
CA ALA A 72 8.13 8.27 -28.38
C ALA A 72 9.50 8.26 -29.08
N PRO A 73 9.87 7.19 -29.79
CA PRO A 73 11.11 7.17 -30.55
C PRO A 73 11.02 8.16 -31.72
N GLY A 74 11.59 9.34 -31.53
CA GLY A 74 11.75 10.35 -32.58
C GLY A 74 11.00 11.66 -32.32
N LEU A 75 11.48 12.45 -31.35
CA LEU A 75 11.51 13.92 -31.39
C LEU A 75 12.53 14.33 -30.31
N GLY A 76 13.63 14.95 -30.76
CA GLY A 76 14.74 15.32 -29.91
C GLY A 76 14.35 16.29 -28.80
N HIS A 77 15.16 16.27 -27.72
CA HIS A 77 15.17 17.23 -26.63
C HIS A 77 14.92 18.67 -27.09
N GLY A 78 13.72 19.18 -26.81
CA GLY A 78 13.48 20.61 -26.64
C GLY A 78 13.80 20.96 -25.20
N VAL A 79 15.05 21.33 -24.94
CA VAL A 79 15.48 21.96 -23.70
C VAL A 79 14.92 23.39 -23.66
N ASP A 80 13.78 23.59 -23.01
CA ASP A 80 13.41 24.92 -22.49
C ASP A 80 13.76 24.94 -21.00
N SER A 81 15.05 25.14 -20.75
CA SER A 81 15.57 25.57 -19.45
C SER A 81 15.18 27.03 -19.22
N VAL A 82 14.22 27.27 -18.32
CA VAL A 82 14.06 28.61 -17.73
C VAL A 82 15.06 28.71 -16.58
N GLU A 83 16.16 29.40 -16.85
CA GLU A 83 17.15 29.82 -15.85
C GLU A 83 16.52 30.75 -14.80
N ALA A 84 16.84 30.49 -13.52
CA ALA A 84 16.92 31.54 -12.51
C ALA A 84 18.24 31.34 -11.72
N PRO A 85 18.93 32.44 -11.35
CA PRO A 85 20.38 32.43 -11.15
C PRO A 85 20.84 32.01 -9.75
N HIS A 86 22.03 31.42 -9.71
CA HIS A 86 22.80 31.06 -8.51
C HIS A 86 23.45 32.26 -7.80
N ALA A 87 23.41 32.23 -6.46
CA ALA A 87 24.48 32.66 -5.55
C ALA A 87 24.12 32.07 -4.17
N GLY A 88 24.96 31.40 -3.38
CA GLY A 88 26.39 31.14 -3.39
C GLY A 88 26.79 30.89 -1.93
N SER A 89 27.77 29.99 -1.73
CA SER A 89 28.56 29.76 -0.50
C SER A 89 28.18 28.58 0.40
N ALA A 90 29.15 27.67 0.49
CA ALA A 90 29.21 26.46 1.28
C ALA A 90 29.49 26.71 2.77
N THR A 91 29.01 25.83 3.66
CA THR A 91 29.82 25.27 4.77
C THR A 91 29.24 23.94 5.25
N LEU A 92 30.14 23.01 5.58
CA LEU A 92 29.94 21.63 6.02
C LEU A 92 29.16 21.51 7.36
N SER A 93 28.31 20.48 7.53
CA SER A 93 28.14 19.68 8.76
C SER A 93 27.09 18.55 8.63
N SER A 94 27.55 17.33 8.94
CA SER A 94 26.91 16.13 9.57
C SER A 94 25.47 15.68 9.23
N ASP A 95 25.40 14.48 8.66
CA ASP A 95 24.60 13.32 9.10
C ASP A 95 23.18 13.54 9.64
N ILE A 96 22.20 13.56 8.73
CA ILE A 96 20.92 12.85 8.88
C ILE A 96 20.54 12.34 7.48
N VAL A 97 20.52 11.02 7.28
CA VAL A 97 19.97 10.42 6.05
C VAL A 97 18.46 10.42 6.20
N ASP A 98 17.83 11.52 5.80
CA ASP A 98 16.40 11.58 5.54
C ASP A 98 16.10 10.67 4.34
N GLY A 99 15.26 9.66 4.54
CA GLY A 99 14.72 8.89 3.43
C GLY A 99 13.82 9.81 2.59
N PRO A 100 13.84 9.70 1.25
CA PRO A 100 13.16 10.67 0.41
C PRO A 100 11.65 10.54 0.57
N GLU A 101 11.01 11.66 0.91
CA GLU A 101 9.59 11.91 0.66
C GLU A 101 9.35 11.69 -0.84
N ALA A 102 8.79 10.53 -1.20
CA ALA A 102 8.15 10.38 -2.50
C ALA A 102 7.15 11.53 -2.65
N ASP A 103 7.21 12.27 -3.75
CA ASP A 103 6.43 13.50 -4.00
C ASP A 103 5.06 13.41 -3.30
N SER A 104 4.95 14.10 -2.16
CA SER A 104 3.81 14.00 -1.23
C SER A 104 2.50 14.51 -1.82
N GLU A 105 2.58 15.15 -2.99
CA GLU A 105 1.44 15.56 -3.81
C GLU A 105 0.71 14.37 -4.46
N ASP A 106 1.40 13.24 -4.67
CA ASP A 106 0.76 12.06 -5.25
C ASP A 106 0.13 11.16 -4.18
N MET A 107 0.55 11.13 -2.91
CA MET A 107 -0.09 10.24 -1.90
C MET A 107 -1.24 10.95 -1.16
N GLY A 108 -2.47 10.50 -1.40
CA GLY A 108 -3.64 11.00 -0.68
C GLY A 108 -3.55 10.78 0.84
N LEU A 109 -4.50 11.34 1.60
CA LEU A 109 -4.52 11.23 3.07
C LEU A 109 -4.50 9.78 3.59
N ILE A 110 -5.00 8.83 2.79
CA ILE A 110 -4.85 7.40 3.02
C ILE A 110 -3.59 6.90 2.30
N ASN A 111 -2.66 6.31 3.06
CA ASN A 111 -1.39 5.81 2.55
C ASN A 111 -1.45 4.32 2.20
N ALA A 112 -2.24 3.55 2.94
CA ALA A 112 -2.40 2.12 2.75
C ALA A 112 -3.80 1.68 3.15
N PHE A 113 -4.31 0.65 2.51
CA PHE A 113 -5.61 0.08 2.84
C PHE A 113 -5.63 -1.42 2.61
N GLY A 114 -6.62 -2.09 3.20
CA GLY A 114 -6.89 -3.50 2.98
C GLY A 114 -8.38 -3.74 2.86
N MET A 115 -8.79 -4.49 1.83
CA MET A 115 -10.19 -4.70 1.49
C MET A 115 -10.68 -6.11 1.84
N PHE A 116 -11.83 -6.17 2.53
CA PHE A 116 -12.56 -7.41 2.82
C PHE A 116 -11.72 -8.53 3.44
N TRP A 117 -10.75 -8.16 4.27
CA TRP A 117 -9.92 -9.09 5.03
C TRP A 117 -10.80 -9.98 5.89
N ARG A 118 -10.48 -11.26 5.91
CA ARG A 118 -11.22 -12.28 6.63
C ARG A 118 -10.85 -12.23 8.10
N ARG A 119 -11.88 -12.20 8.95
CA ARG A 119 -11.71 -12.29 10.40
C ARG A 119 -11.02 -13.59 10.83
N ALA A 120 -11.32 -14.69 10.13
CA ALA A 120 -10.81 -16.01 10.47
C ALA A 120 -9.29 -16.16 10.25
N GLU A 121 -8.70 -15.34 9.37
CA GLU A 121 -7.28 -15.37 9.01
C GLU A 121 -6.41 -14.55 9.97
N VAL A 122 -7.02 -13.96 11.02
CA VAL A 122 -6.33 -13.18 12.05
C VAL A 122 -6.32 -13.92 13.37
N HIS A 123 -5.14 -14.00 14.00
CA HIS A 123 -5.04 -14.46 15.38
C HIS A 123 -5.35 -13.31 16.35
N TRP A 124 -6.59 -13.26 16.83
CA TRP A 124 -7.06 -12.22 17.75
C TRP A 124 -6.49 -12.40 19.16
N GLN A 125 -5.57 -11.50 19.56
CA GLN A 125 -4.87 -11.55 20.86
C GLN A 125 -4.93 -10.20 21.60
N GLY A 126 -6.02 -9.45 21.45
CA GLY A 126 -6.16 -8.13 22.07
C GLY A 126 -5.06 -7.19 21.61
N LYS A 127 -4.22 -6.70 22.53
CA LYS A 127 -3.13 -5.75 22.24
C LYS A 127 -2.01 -6.32 21.36
N THR A 128 -1.82 -7.64 21.33
CA THR A 128 -0.77 -8.28 20.52
C THR A 128 -1.28 -8.81 19.20
N THR A 129 -2.53 -8.48 18.83
CA THR A 129 -3.11 -8.84 17.53
C THR A 129 -2.27 -8.27 16.41
N ARG A 130 -1.94 -9.11 15.42
CA ARG A 130 -1.20 -8.73 14.21
C ARG A 130 -2.15 -8.73 13.03
N LEU A 131 -2.01 -7.74 12.15
CA LEU A 131 -2.80 -7.61 10.92
C LEU A 131 -1.83 -7.69 9.74
N ARG A 132 -1.54 -8.92 9.29
CA ARG A 132 -0.53 -9.13 8.25
C ARG A 132 -1.10 -8.91 6.86
N GLY A 133 -0.39 -8.15 6.04
CA GLY A 133 -0.71 -7.96 4.62
C GLY A 133 0.54 -7.86 3.75
N THR A 134 0.38 -8.15 2.46
CA THR A 134 1.43 -8.11 1.44
C THR A 134 0.91 -7.33 0.23
N GLN A 135 1.74 -6.44 -0.34
CA GLN A 135 1.34 -5.69 -1.53
C GLN A 135 1.33 -6.59 -2.78
N LEU A 136 2.33 -7.47 -2.90
CA LEU A 136 2.50 -8.41 -4.02
C LEU A 136 2.97 -9.76 -3.46
N ALA A 137 2.82 -10.84 -4.24
CA ALA A 137 3.06 -12.22 -3.77
C ALA A 137 4.46 -12.46 -3.16
N GLU A 138 5.48 -11.78 -3.68
CA GLU A 138 6.88 -11.91 -3.24
C GLU A 138 7.32 -10.75 -2.31
N ALA A 139 6.39 -9.88 -1.90
CA ALA A 139 6.68 -8.76 -1.02
C ALA A 139 6.78 -9.19 0.44
N THR A 140 7.61 -8.49 1.22
CA THR A 140 7.72 -8.73 2.66
C THR A 140 6.37 -8.43 3.35
N PRO A 141 5.82 -9.36 4.16
CA PRO A 141 4.61 -9.11 4.91
C PRO A 141 4.77 -7.96 5.92
N THR A 142 3.80 -7.05 5.92
CA THR A 142 3.73 -5.88 6.80
C THR A 142 2.66 -6.10 7.87
N ASP A 143 2.93 -5.68 9.11
CA ASP A 143 1.94 -5.66 10.20
C ASP A 143 1.24 -4.30 10.29
N PHE A 144 -0.06 -4.30 10.06
CA PHE A 144 -0.92 -3.11 10.08
C PHE A 144 -1.62 -2.89 11.43
N ALA A 145 -1.30 -3.68 12.46
CA ALA A 145 -1.96 -3.58 13.77
C ALA A 145 -1.86 -2.18 14.40
N ASP A 146 -0.75 -1.47 14.15
CA ASP A 146 -0.53 -0.14 14.69
C ASP A 146 -0.98 0.98 13.73
N GLN A 147 -1.81 0.70 12.72
CA GLN A 147 -2.40 1.76 11.91
C GLN A 147 -3.30 2.71 12.71
N ALA A 148 -3.45 3.91 12.17
CA ALA A 148 -4.47 4.88 12.54
C ALA A 148 -5.37 5.15 11.34
N GLY A 149 -6.66 5.39 11.53
CA GLY A 149 -7.60 5.64 10.44
C GLY A 149 -8.98 5.08 10.67
N VAL A 150 -9.65 4.67 9.59
CA VAL A 150 -11.05 4.21 9.57
C VAL A 150 -11.10 2.72 9.23
N TYR A 151 -12.10 2.02 9.76
CA TYR A 151 -12.36 0.63 9.42
C TYR A 151 -13.85 0.36 9.28
N ILE A 152 -14.17 -0.63 8.47
CA ILE A 152 -15.53 -1.10 8.19
C ILE A 152 -15.59 -2.59 8.55
N LEU A 153 -16.63 -3.00 9.26
CA LEU A 153 -16.94 -4.40 9.54
C LEU A 153 -18.10 -4.85 8.66
N TYR A 154 -18.00 -6.05 8.10
CA TYR A 154 -19.00 -6.62 7.21
C TYR A 154 -19.54 -7.95 7.72
N ASP A 155 -20.81 -8.20 7.41
CA ASP A 155 -21.47 -9.50 7.47
C ASP A 155 -21.78 -9.93 6.03
N GLY A 156 -20.94 -10.79 5.47
CA GLY A 156 -20.93 -11.08 4.04
C GLY A 156 -20.62 -9.82 3.23
N ASN A 157 -21.56 -9.38 2.38
CA ASN A 157 -21.41 -8.19 1.55
C ASN A 157 -22.04 -6.93 2.19
N ARG A 158 -22.55 -7.03 3.42
CA ARG A 158 -23.23 -5.91 4.09
C ARG A 158 -22.30 -5.23 5.09
N ALA A 159 -22.07 -3.93 4.93
CA ALA A 159 -21.46 -3.12 5.98
C ALA A 159 -22.38 -3.06 7.21
N VAL A 160 -21.88 -3.47 8.39
CA VAL A 160 -22.64 -3.52 9.64
C VAL A 160 -22.16 -2.51 10.68
N TYR A 161 -20.92 -2.03 10.57
CA TYR A 161 -20.34 -1.07 11.49
C TYR A 161 -19.19 -0.33 10.83
N VAL A 162 -19.09 0.96 11.12
CA VAL A 162 -17.94 1.80 10.74
C VAL A 162 -17.35 2.38 12.02
N GLY A 163 -16.05 2.28 12.16
CA GLY A 163 -15.31 2.80 13.31
C GLY A 163 -14.06 3.55 12.88
N ARG A 164 -13.43 4.20 13.87
CA ARG A 164 -12.17 4.92 13.67
C ARG A 164 -11.23 4.69 14.84
N THR A 165 -9.94 4.86 14.60
CA THR A 165 -8.91 4.99 15.62
C THR A 165 -7.97 6.13 15.26
N THR A 166 -7.82 7.10 16.15
CA THR A 166 -6.89 8.23 15.98
C THR A 166 -5.50 7.93 16.56
N ALA A 167 -5.37 6.86 17.33
CA ALA A 167 -4.10 6.36 17.87
C ALA A 167 -3.64 5.12 17.09
N PRO A 168 -2.33 4.79 17.13
CA PRO A 168 -1.76 3.60 16.49
C PRO A 168 -2.18 2.34 17.24
N ARG A 169 -3.41 1.86 17.00
CA ARG A 169 -4.01 0.73 17.74
C ARG A 169 -5.12 0.01 16.99
N LEU A 170 -5.13 0.06 15.66
CA LEU A 170 -6.15 -0.56 14.82
C LEU A 170 -6.40 -2.05 15.18
N GLY A 171 -5.35 -2.86 15.28
CA GLY A 171 -5.44 -4.28 15.62
C GLY A 171 -6.07 -4.52 16.97
N ALA A 172 -5.66 -3.76 17.99
CA ALA A 172 -6.26 -3.83 19.32
C ALA A 172 -7.75 -3.44 19.29
N ARG A 173 -8.11 -2.40 18.51
CA ARG A 173 -9.49 -1.93 18.38
C ARG A 173 -10.38 -2.95 17.67
N LEU A 174 -9.91 -3.57 16.60
CA LEU A 174 -10.62 -4.66 15.92
C LEU A 174 -10.77 -5.89 16.83
N ALA A 175 -9.76 -6.20 17.64
CA ALA A 175 -9.81 -7.28 18.64
C ALA A 175 -10.75 -7.01 19.83
N GLU A 176 -11.21 -5.79 20.04
CA GLU A 176 -12.29 -5.49 20.98
C GLU A 176 -13.65 -5.93 20.39
N HIS A 177 -13.84 -5.73 19.08
CA HIS A 177 -15.06 -6.12 18.36
C HIS A 177 -15.24 -7.63 18.17
N THR A 178 -14.25 -8.44 18.55
CA THR A 178 -14.40 -9.90 18.62
C THR A 178 -15.01 -10.39 19.92
N ARG A 179 -15.14 -9.52 20.93
CA ARG A 179 -15.62 -9.87 22.28
C ARG A 179 -16.80 -9.02 22.75
N ASP A 180 -17.16 -7.97 22.03
CA ASP A 180 -18.27 -7.09 22.37
C ASP A 180 -19.60 -7.57 21.74
N ARG A 181 -20.61 -6.69 21.75
CA ARG A 181 -21.94 -6.93 21.15
C ARG A 181 -21.93 -7.20 19.63
N LEU A 182 -20.83 -6.88 18.95
CA LEU A 182 -20.63 -7.12 17.52
C LEU A 182 -19.91 -8.44 17.24
N SER A 183 -19.40 -9.14 18.26
CA SER A 183 -18.61 -10.37 18.13
C SER A 183 -19.20 -11.48 17.25
N ALA A 184 -20.52 -11.56 17.07
CA ALA A 184 -21.18 -12.56 16.23
C ALA A 184 -21.74 -11.99 14.91
N ARG A 185 -21.44 -10.72 14.60
CA ARG A 185 -22.12 -9.95 13.54
C ARG A 185 -21.22 -9.55 12.38
N TRP A 186 -19.99 -10.07 12.32
CA TRP A 186 -19.08 -9.76 11.23
C TRP A 186 -18.09 -10.89 10.97
N ASP A 187 -17.77 -11.09 9.70
CA ASP A 187 -16.86 -12.11 9.17
C ASP A 187 -15.71 -11.49 8.37
N ARG A 188 -15.86 -10.24 7.90
CA ARG A 188 -14.84 -9.51 7.17
C ARG A 188 -14.69 -8.08 7.65
N PHE A 189 -13.56 -7.47 7.32
CA PHE A 189 -13.28 -6.07 7.62
C PHE A 189 -12.42 -5.42 6.54
N SER A 190 -12.61 -4.12 6.36
CA SER A 190 -11.71 -3.26 5.59
C SER A 190 -11.11 -2.23 6.52
N TRP A 191 -9.92 -1.77 6.18
CA TRP A 191 -9.24 -0.71 6.93
C TRP A 191 -8.54 0.25 5.98
N PHE A 192 -8.49 1.52 6.38
CA PHE A 192 -7.93 2.62 5.62
C PHE A 192 -7.01 3.39 6.55
N GLY A 193 -5.71 3.28 6.31
CA GLY A 193 -4.64 3.74 7.19
C GLY A 193 -3.98 5.03 6.72
N VAL A 194 -3.71 5.92 7.67
CA VAL A 194 -2.99 7.19 7.40
C VAL A 194 -1.50 7.08 7.64
N ARG A 195 -1.01 6.04 8.33
CA ARG A 195 0.44 5.88 8.55
C ARG A 195 1.09 5.33 7.28
N PRO A 196 2.18 5.94 6.78
CA PRO A 196 2.89 5.41 5.63
C PRO A 196 3.56 4.08 5.97
N VAL A 197 3.83 3.28 4.94
CA VAL A 197 4.54 2.01 5.05
C VAL A 197 5.93 2.20 4.45
N ALA A 198 6.96 1.86 5.22
CA ALA A 198 8.34 1.88 4.75
C ALA A 198 8.70 0.58 4.01
N ASP A 199 9.79 0.62 3.24
CA ASP A 199 10.23 -0.50 2.40
C ASP A 199 10.62 -1.77 3.20
N ASP A 200 10.95 -1.64 4.48
CA ASP A 200 11.23 -2.77 5.39
C ASP A 200 9.96 -3.32 6.07
N GLY A 201 8.79 -2.73 5.80
CA GLY A 201 7.50 -3.10 6.37
C GLY A 201 7.16 -2.45 7.71
N HIS A 202 7.93 -1.48 8.21
CA HIS A 202 7.51 -0.70 9.38
C HIS A 202 6.51 0.40 9.01
N LEU A 203 5.64 0.74 9.96
CA LEU A 203 4.73 1.88 9.81
C LEU A 203 5.41 3.16 10.31
N GLY A 204 5.43 4.20 9.49
CA GLY A 204 5.94 5.53 9.85
C GLY A 204 5.00 6.29 10.81
N PRO A 205 5.34 7.52 11.21
CA PRO A 205 4.49 8.35 12.06
C PRO A 205 3.17 8.72 11.36
N ILE A 206 2.18 9.19 12.13
CA ILE A 206 0.99 9.82 11.53
C ILE A 206 1.44 11.17 10.95
N PRO A 207 1.13 11.47 9.67
CA PRO A 207 1.50 12.75 9.08
C PRO A 207 0.90 13.94 9.84
N GLU A 208 1.69 14.98 10.09
CA GLU A 208 1.26 16.20 10.82
C GLU A 208 0.63 17.28 9.90
N ALA A 209 0.32 16.94 8.65
CA ALA A 209 0.03 17.88 7.58
C ALA A 209 -1.25 18.73 7.79
N GLY A 210 -1.20 19.97 7.28
CA GLY A 210 -2.40 20.75 6.96
C GLY A 210 -3.05 20.16 5.71
N ILE A 211 -4.23 19.58 5.87
CA ILE A 211 -4.92 18.83 4.80
C ILE A 211 -5.71 19.82 3.95
N ASP A 212 -5.41 19.85 2.65
CA ASP A 212 -6.22 20.59 1.68
C ASP A 212 -7.65 20.03 1.61
N VAL A 213 -8.64 20.91 1.46
CA VAL A 213 -10.05 20.52 1.49
C VAL A 213 -10.41 19.61 0.31
N ASP A 214 -9.84 19.85 -0.88
CA ASP A 214 -10.11 19.03 -2.06
C ASP A 214 -9.51 17.63 -1.88
N VAL A 215 -8.31 17.53 -1.29
CA VAL A 215 -7.68 16.25 -0.93
C VAL A 215 -8.52 15.49 0.10
N LEU A 216 -9.06 16.16 1.11
CA LEU A 216 -9.94 15.54 2.10
C LEU A 216 -11.24 15.02 1.46
N ILE A 217 -11.89 15.83 0.62
CA ILE A 217 -13.14 15.47 -0.06
C ILE A 217 -12.91 14.27 -0.99
N ALA A 218 -11.87 14.32 -1.82
CA ALA A 218 -11.51 13.22 -2.71
C ALA A 218 -11.20 11.94 -1.93
N THR A 219 -10.50 12.05 -0.80
CA THR A 219 -10.21 10.91 0.08
C THR A 219 -11.50 10.31 0.66
N MET A 220 -12.42 11.15 1.14
CA MET A 220 -13.70 10.70 1.69
C MET A 220 -14.55 10.00 0.63
N GLU A 221 -14.63 10.55 -0.58
CA GLU A 221 -15.34 9.92 -1.70
C GLU A 221 -14.74 8.56 -2.02
N ALA A 222 -13.41 8.48 -2.19
CA ALA A 222 -12.74 7.24 -2.52
C ALA A 222 -12.95 6.16 -1.44
N LEU A 223 -12.86 6.52 -0.14
CA LEU A 223 -13.15 5.60 0.95
C LEU A 223 -14.59 5.07 0.88
N LEU A 224 -15.56 5.93 0.57
CA LEU A 224 -16.96 5.52 0.45
C LEU A 224 -17.20 4.63 -0.79
N ILE A 225 -16.53 4.90 -1.90
CA ILE A 225 -16.61 4.07 -3.10
C ILE A 225 -16.02 2.70 -2.83
N GLU A 226 -14.78 2.63 -2.34
CA GLU A 226 -14.10 1.37 -2.08
C GLU A 226 -14.80 0.58 -0.96
N GLY A 227 -15.12 1.25 0.14
CA GLY A 227 -15.72 0.60 1.31
C GLY A 227 -17.17 0.15 1.14
N LEU A 228 -17.94 0.73 0.21
CA LEU A 228 -19.36 0.40 0.01
C LEU A 228 -19.65 -0.26 -1.34
N GLU A 229 -18.70 -0.26 -2.27
CA GLU A 229 -18.81 -0.77 -3.64
C GLU A 229 -20.16 -0.44 -4.32
N PRO A 230 -20.58 0.84 -4.38
CA PRO A 230 -21.91 1.19 -4.86
C PRO A 230 -22.07 0.86 -6.36
N PRO A 231 -23.14 0.14 -6.77
CA PRO A 231 -23.24 -0.47 -8.09
C PRO A 231 -23.32 0.53 -9.26
N GLN A 232 -23.59 1.80 -9.00
CA GLN A 232 -23.67 2.85 -10.02
C GLN A 232 -22.39 3.68 -10.16
N ASN A 233 -21.41 3.50 -9.28
CA ASN A 233 -20.11 4.15 -9.42
C ASN A 233 -19.28 3.38 -10.45
N ARG A 234 -19.38 3.83 -11.70
CA ARG A 234 -18.67 3.24 -12.85
C ARG A 234 -17.22 3.74 -13.01
N ARG A 235 -16.83 4.78 -12.26
CA ARG A 235 -15.43 5.23 -12.18
C ARG A 235 -14.82 4.65 -10.90
N GLN A 236 -13.83 3.78 -11.06
CA GLN A 236 -12.89 3.45 -9.99
C GLN A 236 -12.17 4.75 -9.63
N GLY A 237 -12.19 5.16 -8.36
CA GLY A 237 -11.96 6.55 -7.95
C GLY A 237 -10.62 7.11 -8.46
N ASP A 238 -10.68 8.21 -9.22
CA ASP A 238 -9.49 8.93 -9.72
C ASP A 238 -8.62 9.52 -8.58
N GLY A 239 -9.03 9.40 -7.31
CA GLY A 239 -8.37 9.98 -6.13
C GLY A 239 -7.66 8.97 -5.21
N PHE A 240 -7.59 7.69 -5.56
CA PHE A 240 -6.94 6.68 -4.71
C PHE A 240 -5.53 6.37 -5.18
N ASN A 241 -4.59 7.23 -4.77
CA ASN A 241 -3.16 6.95 -4.91
C ASN A 241 -2.62 6.08 -3.75
N ALA A 242 -3.52 5.62 -2.86
CA ALA A 242 -3.19 4.71 -1.79
C ALA A 242 -2.89 3.32 -2.35
N VAL A 243 -2.06 2.57 -1.62
CA VAL A 243 -1.71 1.20 -1.99
C VAL A 243 -2.60 0.19 -1.28
N GLU A 244 -3.16 -0.75 -2.04
CA GLU A 244 -3.86 -1.91 -1.47
C GLU A 244 -2.87 -2.95 -0.96
N PHE A 245 -3.16 -3.51 0.22
CA PHE A 245 -2.51 -4.69 0.75
C PHE A 245 -3.51 -5.84 0.85
N ILE A 246 -3.10 -6.98 0.29
CA ILE A 246 -3.84 -8.23 0.39
C ILE A 246 -3.50 -8.91 1.70
N GLN A 247 -4.51 -9.47 2.36
CA GLN A 247 -4.33 -10.14 3.65
C GLN A 247 -3.40 -11.34 3.53
N ALA A 248 -2.46 -11.45 4.47
CA ALA A 248 -1.69 -12.65 4.71
C ALA A 248 -2.20 -13.33 5.99
N ALA A 249 -2.50 -14.63 5.92
CA ALA A 249 -2.96 -15.41 7.06
C ALA A 249 -1.90 -15.46 8.17
N ASP A 250 -2.34 -15.40 9.43
CA ASP A 250 -1.40 -15.56 10.56
C ASP A 250 -0.86 -17.01 10.59
N PRO A 251 0.47 -17.24 10.50
CA PRO A 251 1.05 -18.59 10.46
C PRO A 251 0.72 -19.44 11.70
N SER A 252 0.39 -18.81 12.83
CA SER A 252 -0.02 -19.53 14.03
C SER A 252 -1.37 -20.25 13.86
N LEU A 253 -2.21 -19.83 12.92
CA LEU A 253 -3.49 -20.49 12.61
C LEU A 253 -3.28 -21.84 11.92
N GLU A 254 -2.36 -21.91 10.95
CA GLU A 254 -1.98 -23.19 10.32
C GLU A 254 -1.47 -24.20 11.34
N ASN A 255 -0.61 -23.74 12.25
CA ASN A 255 -0.06 -24.59 13.30
C ASN A 255 -1.14 -25.12 14.24
N LYS A 256 -2.17 -24.31 14.54
CA LYS A 256 -3.33 -24.76 15.32
C LYS A 256 -4.15 -25.79 14.54
N ALA A 257 -4.44 -25.54 13.26
CA ALA A 257 -5.20 -26.47 12.43
C ALA A 257 -4.51 -27.84 12.30
N LYS A 258 -3.19 -27.84 12.05
CA LYS A 258 -2.37 -29.07 11.99
C LYS A 258 -2.40 -29.85 13.31
N LYS A 259 -2.30 -29.15 14.45
CA LYS A 259 -2.38 -29.77 15.78
C LYS A 259 -3.76 -30.37 16.07
N GLN A 260 -4.83 -29.67 15.67
CA GLN A 260 -6.19 -30.14 15.84
C GLN A 260 -6.43 -31.43 15.04
N LEU A 261 -6.03 -31.46 13.76
CA LEU A 261 -6.13 -32.64 12.90
C LEU A 261 -5.39 -33.85 13.49
N LEU A 262 -4.18 -33.64 14.02
CA LEU A 262 -3.42 -34.71 14.67
C LEU A 262 -4.12 -35.22 15.94
N ALA A 263 -4.71 -34.34 16.73
CA ALA A 263 -5.45 -34.73 17.93
C ALA A 263 -6.70 -35.54 17.58
N ASP A 264 -7.43 -35.14 16.55
CA ASP A 264 -8.62 -35.86 16.07
C ASP A 264 -8.24 -37.26 15.55
N LEU A 265 -7.16 -37.38 14.76
CA LEU A 265 -6.66 -38.67 14.27
C LEU A 265 -6.16 -39.62 15.39
N LEU A 266 -5.63 -39.07 16.49
CA LEU A 266 -5.20 -39.85 17.65
C LEU A 266 -6.35 -40.22 18.60
N ALA A 267 -7.49 -39.51 18.52
CA ALA A 267 -8.68 -39.81 19.30
C ALA A 267 -9.56 -40.90 18.63
N ASP A 268 -9.45 -41.03 17.30
CA ASP A 268 -10.20 -42.00 16.50
C ASP A 268 -9.45 -43.35 16.28
N GLY A 269 -8.26 -43.53 16.88
CA GLY A 269 -7.44 -44.75 16.78
C GLY A 269 -7.23 -45.46 18.11
#